data_AF-A7A2C0-F1
#
_entry.id   AF-A7A2C0-F1
#
_cell.length_a   1.000
_cell.length_b   1.000
_cell.length_c   1.000
_cell.angle_alpha   90.00
_cell.angle_beta   90.00
_cell.angle_gamma   90.00
#
_symmetry.space_group_name_H-M   'P 1'
#
loop_
_entity.id
_entity.type
_entity.pdbx_description
1 polymer ?
#
loop_
_entity_poly.entity_id
_entity_poly.type
_entity_poly.pdbx_seq_one_letter_code
_entity_poly.pdbx_strand_id
1 'polypeptide(L)'
;MYNPVDAVLTKIITNYGIDSFTLRYAICLLGSFPLNAILKRIPEKRIGLKCCFIISMSMFYLFGVLNLVSGFRTLFISTMFTYLISRFYRSKFMPHLNFMFVMGHLAINHIHAQFLNEQTQTTVDITSSQMVLAMKLTSFAWSYYDGSCTSESDFKDLTEHQKSRAVRGHPPLLKFLAYAFFYSTLLTGPSFDYADFDSWLNCEMFRDLPESKKPMRRHHPGERRQIPKNGKLALWKVVQGLAWMILSTLGMKHFPVKYVLDKDGFPTRSFIFRIHYLFLLGFIHRFKYYAAWTISEGS
;
A
#
# COMPACT_ATOMS: atom_id res chain seq x y z
N MET A 1 -7.24 -24.14 8.89
CA MET A 1 -8.19 -24.08 7.76
C MET A 1 -7.39 -24.40 6.51
N TYR A 2 -7.82 -25.38 5.70
CA TYR A 2 -7.07 -25.77 4.51
C TYR A 2 -7.16 -24.66 3.45
N ASN A 3 -6.01 -24.17 2.97
CA ASN A 3 -5.93 -23.18 1.90
C ASN A 3 -5.30 -23.86 0.66
N PRO A 4 -6.07 -24.10 -0.41
CA PRO A 4 -5.57 -24.79 -1.60
C PRO A 4 -4.52 -23.97 -2.35
N VAL A 5 -4.62 -22.64 -2.33
CA VAL A 5 -3.64 -21.74 -2.97
C VAL A 5 -2.31 -21.84 -2.22
N ASP A 6 -2.35 -21.82 -0.89
CA ASP A 6 -1.18 -21.98 -0.04
C ASP A 6 -0.44 -23.31 -0.28
N ALA A 7 -1.20 -24.41 -0.44
CA ALA A 7 -0.64 -25.72 -0.75
C ALA A 7 0.09 -25.74 -2.10
N VAL A 8 -0.49 -25.14 -3.14
CA VAL A 8 0.14 -25.02 -4.46
C VAL A 8 1.39 -24.15 -4.39
N LEU A 9 1.33 -23.00 -3.72
CA LEU A 9 2.48 -22.11 -3.58
C LEU A 9 3.62 -22.77 -2.82
N THR A 10 3.30 -23.50 -1.74
CA THR A 10 4.30 -24.25 -0.95
C THR A 10 4.97 -25.34 -1.79
N LYS A 11 4.23 -26.00 -2.68
CA LYS A 11 4.79 -26.97 -3.63
C LYS A 11 5.76 -26.30 -4.63
N ILE A 12 5.45 -25.11 -5.11
CA ILE A 12 6.34 -24.34 -6.00
C ILE A 12 7.60 -23.91 -5.24
N ILE A 13 7.43 -23.38 -4.02
CA ILE A 13 8.53 -22.95 -3.14
C ILE A 13 9.52 -24.09 -2.90
N THR A 14 9.02 -25.27 -2.53
CA THR A 14 9.86 -26.45 -2.27
C THR A 14 10.55 -26.99 -3.52
N ASN A 15 9.86 -26.98 -4.67
CA ASN A 15 10.44 -27.46 -5.93
C ASN A 15 11.56 -26.56 -6.49
N TYR A 16 11.41 -25.23 -6.36
CA TYR A 16 12.35 -24.26 -6.95
C TYR A 16 13.30 -23.62 -5.94
N GLY A 17 13.17 -23.93 -4.65
CA GLY A 17 14.02 -23.36 -3.59
C GLY A 17 13.87 -21.84 -3.42
N ILE A 18 12.70 -21.29 -3.76
CA ILE A 18 12.43 -19.85 -3.68
C ILE A 18 11.93 -19.51 -2.28
N ASP A 19 12.39 -18.40 -1.70
CA ASP A 19 11.88 -17.89 -0.43
C ASP A 19 10.36 -17.65 -0.48
N SER A 20 9.64 -18.12 0.55
CA SER A 20 8.18 -18.09 0.63
C SER A 20 7.63 -16.66 0.60
N PHE A 21 8.27 -15.76 1.35
CA PHE A 21 7.89 -14.35 1.39
C PHE A 21 8.02 -13.73 -0.01
N THR A 22 9.18 -13.89 -0.64
CA THR A 22 9.51 -13.31 -1.94
C THR A 22 8.51 -13.72 -3.03
N LEU A 23 8.19 -15.01 -3.14
CA LEU A 23 7.25 -15.49 -4.15
C LEU A 23 5.84 -14.93 -3.95
N ARG A 24 5.32 -15.02 -2.72
CA ARG A 24 3.94 -14.58 -2.42
C ARG A 24 3.79 -13.08 -2.59
N TYR A 25 4.80 -12.32 -2.17
CA TYR A 25 4.80 -10.87 -2.32
C TYR A 25 4.87 -10.44 -3.79
N ALA A 26 5.71 -11.12 -4.60
CA ALA A 26 5.79 -10.88 -6.04
C ALA A 26 4.45 -11.16 -6.75
N ILE A 27 3.74 -12.23 -6.37
CA ILE A 27 2.41 -12.55 -6.90
C ILE A 27 1.43 -11.41 -6.61
N CYS A 28 1.39 -10.89 -5.38
CA CYS A 28 0.50 -9.78 -5.04
C CYS A 28 0.87 -8.48 -5.79
N LEU A 29 2.17 -8.16 -5.89
CA LEU A 29 2.64 -6.96 -6.59
C LEU A 29 2.33 -7.01 -8.09
N LEU A 30 2.79 -8.07 -8.77
CA LEU A 30 2.62 -8.20 -10.22
C LEU A 30 1.19 -8.55 -10.60
N GLY A 31 0.47 -9.30 -9.76
CA GLY A 31 -0.94 -9.61 -9.92
C GLY A 31 -1.85 -8.37 -9.90
N SER A 32 -1.42 -7.28 -9.26
CA SER A 32 -2.21 -6.05 -9.18
C SER A 32 -2.42 -5.40 -10.56
N PHE A 33 -1.49 -5.55 -11.49
CA PHE A 33 -1.60 -5.00 -12.86
C PHE A 33 -2.75 -5.62 -13.69
N PRO A 34 -2.82 -6.95 -13.89
CA PRO A 34 -3.94 -7.56 -14.59
C PRO A 34 -5.26 -7.36 -13.84
N LEU A 35 -5.27 -7.37 -12.50
CA LEU A 35 -6.47 -7.07 -11.71
C LEU A 35 -6.95 -5.63 -11.94
N ASN A 36 -6.04 -4.65 -12.01
CA ASN A 36 -6.39 -3.27 -12.36
C ASN A 36 -6.86 -3.15 -13.82
N ALA A 37 -6.36 -3.98 -14.74
CA ALA A 37 -6.89 -4.03 -16.10
C ALA A 37 -8.34 -4.54 -16.14
N ILE A 38 -8.73 -5.44 -15.24
CA ILE A 38 -10.11 -5.91 -15.04
C ILE A 38 -10.95 -4.82 -14.38
N LEU A 39 -10.48 -4.24 -13.27
CA LEU A 39 -11.18 -3.17 -12.53
C LEU A 39 -11.54 -1.99 -13.42
N LYS A 40 -10.63 -1.58 -14.33
CA LYS A 40 -10.86 -0.50 -15.31
C LYS A 40 -11.92 -0.84 -16.38
N ARG A 41 -12.40 -2.08 -16.45
CA ARG A 41 -13.48 -2.51 -17.37
C ARG A 41 -14.84 -2.59 -16.66
N ILE A 42 -14.88 -2.55 -15.34
CA ILE A 42 -16.13 -2.51 -14.58
C ILE A 42 -16.86 -1.19 -14.90
N PRO A 43 -18.19 -1.22 -15.18
CA PRO A 43 -18.94 -0.03 -15.55
C PRO A 43 -18.79 1.11 -14.54
N GLU A 44 -18.57 2.33 -15.04
CA GLU A 44 -18.30 3.53 -14.22
C GLU A 44 -19.43 3.83 -13.23
N LYS A 45 -20.69 3.60 -13.64
CA LYS A 45 -21.89 3.83 -12.81
C LYS A 45 -22.04 2.84 -11.64
N ARG A 46 -21.34 1.69 -11.67
CA ARG A 46 -21.47 0.63 -10.65
C ARG A 46 -20.34 0.68 -9.62
N ILE A 47 -20.30 1.78 -8.86
CA ILE A 47 -19.27 2.01 -7.83
C ILE A 47 -19.24 0.89 -6.79
N GLY A 48 -20.41 0.42 -6.33
CA GLY A 48 -20.49 -0.69 -5.37
C GLY A 48 -19.78 -1.96 -5.87
N LEU A 49 -19.92 -2.28 -7.16
CA LEU A 49 -19.25 -3.44 -7.76
C LEU A 49 -17.72 -3.27 -7.80
N LYS A 50 -17.23 -2.05 -8.07
CA LYS A 50 -15.80 -1.74 -7.99
C LYS A 50 -15.28 -1.92 -6.56
N CYS A 51 -16.01 -1.41 -5.56
CA CYS A 51 -15.64 -1.59 -4.15
C CYS A 51 -15.62 -3.06 -3.75
N CYS A 52 -16.65 -3.84 -4.10
CA CYS A 52 -16.70 -5.27 -3.83
C CYS A 52 -15.55 -6.02 -4.50
N PHE A 53 -15.20 -5.68 -5.75
CA PHE A 53 -14.05 -6.26 -6.44
C PHE A 53 -12.74 -5.95 -5.70
N ILE A 54 -12.51 -4.68 -5.35
CA ILE A 54 -11.32 -4.26 -4.60
C ILE A 54 -11.18 -5.05 -3.29
N ILE A 55 -12.24 -5.10 -2.49
CA ILE A 55 -12.24 -5.82 -1.21
C ILE A 55 -12.01 -7.31 -1.43
N SER A 56 -12.68 -7.92 -2.41
CA SER A 56 -12.56 -9.36 -2.69
C SER A 56 -11.13 -9.74 -3.10
N MET A 57 -10.48 -8.93 -3.93
CA MET A 57 -9.08 -9.18 -4.32
C MET A 57 -8.11 -8.97 -3.16
N SER A 58 -8.36 -7.97 -2.31
CA SER A 58 -7.58 -7.80 -1.07
C SER A 58 -7.74 -8.97 -0.11
N MET A 59 -8.96 -9.50 0.05
CA MET A 59 -9.19 -10.70 0.86
C MET A 59 -8.52 -11.93 0.24
N PHE A 60 -8.53 -12.07 -1.08
CA PHE A 60 -7.80 -13.13 -1.77
C PHE A 60 -6.29 -13.02 -1.56
N TYR A 61 -5.71 -11.81 -1.57
CA TYR A 61 -4.29 -11.61 -1.25
C TYR A 61 -3.99 -11.99 0.21
N LEU A 62 -4.77 -11.48 1.17
CA LEU A 62 -4.51 -11.73 2.59
C LEU A 62 -4.72 -13.19 2.99
N PHE A 63 -5.84 -13.79 2.61
CA PHE A 63 -6.19 -15.16 3.01
C PHE A 63 -5.67 -16.21 2.04
N GLY A 64 -5.78 -15.98 0.74
CA GLY A 64 -5.41 -16.94 -0.30
C GLY A 64 -3.90 -16.99 -0.51
N VAL A 65 -3.29 -15.86 -0.87
CA VAL A 65 -1.86 -15.81 -1.27
C VAL A 65 -0.92 -15.73 -0.07
N LEU A 66 -1.23 -14.90 0.92
CA LEU A 66 -0.35 -14.67 2.08
C LEU A 66 -0.67 -15.56 3.28
N ASN A 67 -1.88 -16.13 3.34
CA ASN A 67 -2.35 -16.95 4.46
C ASN A 67 -2.27 -16.23 5.83
N LEU A 68 -2.51 -14.92 5.85
CA LEU A 68 -2.36 -14.02 7.00
C LEU A 68 -3.68 -13.69 7.69
N VAL A 69 -4.28 -14.69 8.35
CA VAL A 69 -5.54 -14.48 9.11
C VAL A 69 -5.35 -13.50 10.28
N SER A 70 -4.28 -13.70 11.07
CA SER A 70 -3.96 -12.80 12.19
C SER A 70 -3.65 -11.38 11.69
N GLY A 71 -2.97 -11.29 10.55
CA GLY A 71 -2.65 -10.01 9.92
C GLY A 71 -3.89 -9.23 9.47
N PHE A 72 -4.86 -9.91 8.86
CA PHE A 72 -6.15 -9.28 8.52
C PHE A 72 -6.84 -8.71 9.78
N ARG A 73 -6.89 -9.47 10.88
CA ARG A 73 -7.49 -9.00 12.14
C ARG A 73 -6.86 -7.69 12.61
N THR A 74 -5.53 -7.59 12.58
CA THR A 74 -4.79 -6.37 12.93
C THR A 74 -5.20 -5.18 12.05
N LEU A 75 -5.19 -5.34 10.72
CA LEU A 75 -5.58 -4.26 9.81
C LEU A 75 -7.06 -3.88 9.98
N PHE A 76 -7.92 -4.86 10.21
CA PHE A 76 -9.36 -4.67 10.35
C PHE A 76 -9.73 -3.89 11.62
N ILE A 77 -9.08 -4.18 12.75
CA ILE A 77 -9.30 -3.47 14.02
C ILE A 77 -9.06 -1.96 13.85
N SER A 78 -7.89 -1.56 13.33
CA SER A 78 -7.58 -0.15 13.11
C SER A 78 -8.55 0.49 12.12
N THR A 79 -8.89 -0.21 11.03
CA THR A 79 -9.83 0.29 10.02
C THR A 79 -11.21 0.55 10.61
N MET A 80 -11.76 -0.41 11.35
CA MET A 80 -13.08 -0.27 11.97
C MET A 80 -13.09 0.79 13.06
N PHE A 81 -12.03 0.87 13.87
CA PHE A 81 -11.91 1.92 14.87
C PHE A 81 -11.99 3.31 14.22
N THR A 82 -11.19 3.56 13.18
CA THR A 82 -11.21 4.83 12.44
C THR A 82 -12.59 5.14 11.84
N TYR A 83 -13.24 4.14 11.22
CA TYR A 83 -14.58 4.34 10.64
C TYR A 83 -15.63 4.70 11.69
N LEU A 84 -15.63 3.99 12.83
CA LEU A 84 -16.62 4.20 13.89
C LEU A 84 -16.39 5.54 14.59
N ILE A 85 -15.14 5.86 14.94
CA ILE A 85 -14.84 7.11 15.63
C ILE A 85 -15.13 8.33 14.74
N SER A 86 -14.78 8.28 13.44
CA SER A 86 -15.12 9.37 12.52
C SER A 86 -16.62 9.50 12.30
N ARG A 87 -17.38 8.41 12.38
CA ARG A 87 -18.83 8.44 12.19
C ARG A 87 -19.55 9.06 13.38
N PHE A 88 -19.21 8.62 14.58
CA PHE A 88 -19.99 8.87 15.80
C PHE A 88 -19.41 9.95 16.72
N TYR A 89 -18.10 10.20 16.70
CA TYR A 89 -17.47 11.18 17.59
C TYR A 89 -17.15 12.49 16.86
N ARG A 90 -18.01 13.50 17.07
CA ARG A 90 -17.90 14.84 16.45
C ARG A 90 -17.22 15.82 17.39
N SER A 91 -15.88 15.83 17.39
CA SER A 91 -15.09 16.72 18.23
C SER A 91 -13.76 17.06 17.57
N LYS A 92 -13.16 18.20 17.96
CA LYS A 92 -11.79 18.59 17.60
C LYS A 92 -10.76 17.53 18.04
N PHE A 93 -11.08 16.73 19.07
CA PHE A 93 -10.24 15.65 19.58
C PHE A 93 -10.33 14.33 18.78
N MET A 94 -11.32 14.17 17.88
CA MET A 94 -11.52 12.93 17.12
C MET A 94 -10.28 12.49 16.33
N PRO A 95 -9.64 13.33 15.49
CA PRO A 95 -8.49 12.89 14.71
C PRO A 95 -7.27 12.58 15.59
N HIS A 96 -7.10 13.27 16.72
CA HIS A 96 -6.05 12.97 17.70
C HIS A 96 -6.26 11.61 18.37
N LEU A 97 -7.49 11.31 18.81
CA LEU A 97 -7.81 10.01 19.40
C LEU A 97 -7.63 8.88 18.39
N ASN A 98 -8.04 9.10 17.13
CA ASN A 98 -7.78 8.17 16.04
C ASN A 98 -6.28 7.91 15.84
N PHE A 99 -5.48 8.97 15.76
CA PHE A 99 -4.03 8.86 15.63
C PHE A 99 -3.41 8.06 16.78
N MET A 100 -3.74 8.40 18.02
CA MET A 100 -3.20 7.72 19.21
C MET A 100 -3.53 6.22 19.20
N PHE A 101 -4.76 5.85 18.85
CA PHE A 101 -5.15 4.45 18.75
C PHE A 101 -4.42 3.72 17.61
N VAL A 102 -4.42 4.29 16.40
CA VAL A 102 -3.83 3.66 15.21
C VAL A 102 -2.31 3.53 15.34
N MET A 103 -1.62 4.58 15.78
CA MET A 103 -0.18 4.54 16.05
C MET A 103 0.17 3.68 17.25
N GLY A 104 -0.62 3.72 18.33
CA GLY A 104 -0.42 2.87 19.50
C GLY A 104 -0.55 1.39 19.14
N HIS A 105 -1.56 1.02 18.36
CA HIS A 105 -1.73 -0.34 17.86
C HIS A 105 -0.56 -0.77 16.95
N LEU A 106 -0.07 0.11 16.08
CA LEU A 106 1.12 -0.14 15.27
C LEU A 106 2.38 -0.34 16.14
N ALA A 107 2.59 0.53 17.12
CA ALA A 107 3.73 0.47 18.04
C ALA A 107 3.74 -0.83 18.86
N ILE A 108 2.59 -1.24 19.41
CA ILE A 108 2.46 -2.50 20.16
C ILE A 108 2.84 -3.70 19.27
N ASN A 109 2.35 -3.74 18.03
CA ASN A 109 2.68 -4.84 17.12
C ASN A 109 4.16 -4.85 16.72
N HIS A 110 4.79 -3.67 16.56
CA HIS A 110 6.24 -3.59 16.34
C HIS A 110 7.05 -4.03 17.56
N ILE A 111 6.66 -3.62 18.76
CA ILE A 111 7.31 -4.05 20.00
C ILE A 111 7.19 -5.56 20.15
N HIS A 112 6.00 -6.12 19.92
CA HIS A 112 5.79 -7.57 19.96
C HIS A 112 6.63 -8.29 18.89
N ALA A 113 6.66 -7.76 17.66
CA ALA A 113 7.47 -8.34 16.58
C ALA A 113 8.98 -8.32 16.90
N GLN A 114 9.47 -7.26 17.53
CA GLN A 114 10.89 -7.09 17.84
C GLN A 114 11.36 -7.90 19.06
N PHE A 115 10.53 -7.97 20.11
CA PHE A 115 10.95 -8.49 21.41
C PHE A 115 10.33 -9.84 21.78
N LEU A 116 9.17 -10.20 21.21
CA LEU A 116 8.40 -11.38 21.62
C LEU A 116 8.27 -12.43 20.51
N ASN A 117 8.57 -12.08 19.26
CA ASN A 117 8.50 -13.02 18.15
C ASN A 117 9.90 -13.51 17.74
N GLU A 118 10.12 -14.83 17.84
CA GLU A 118 11.26 -15.53 17.21
C GLU A 118 11.04 -15.78 15.71
N GLN A 119 10.31 -14.89 15.03
CA GLN A 119 9.96 -15.12 13.62
C GLN A 119 11.20 -15.03 12.73
N THR A 120 11.53 -16.17 12.12
CA THR A 120 12.53 -16.30 11.05
C THR A 120 12.26 -15.30 9.92
N GLN A 121 13.32 -14.85 9.24
CA GLN A 121 13.30 -13.90 8.10
C GLN A 121 12.37 -14.28 6.92
N THR A 122 11.73 -15.45 6.97
CA THR A 122 10.92 -16.06 5.92
C THR A 122 9.39 -15.90 6.13
N THR A 123 8.94 -15.41 7.28
CA THR A 123 7.51 -15.18 7.55
C THR A 123 7.07 -13.79 7.07
N VAL A 124 5.89 -13.70 6.45
CA VAL A 124 5.35 -12.42 5.97
C VAL A 124 4.94 -11.54 7.15
N ASP A 125 5.63 -10.40 7.30
CA ASP A 125 5.36 -9.41 8.32
C ASP A 125 4.25 -8.43 7.88
N ILE A 126 3.11 -8.50 8.57
CA ILE A 126 1.94 -7.63 8.33
C ILE A 126 2.17 -6.20 8.81
N THR A 127 3.13 -5.94 9.70
CA THR A 127 3.35 -4.60 10.24
C THR A 127 3.71 -3.60 9.15
N SER A 128 4.38 -4.06 8.08
CA SER A 128 4.64 -3.27 6.86
C SER A 128 3.34 -2.74 6.21
N SER A 129 2.32 -3.59 6.09
CA SER A 129 0.99 -3.19 5.60
C SER A 129 0.26 -2.29 6.60
N GLN A 130 0.47 -2.55 7.90
CA GLN A 130 -0.10 -1.75 8.98
C GLN A 130 0.46 -0.31 8.99
N MET A 131 1.74 -0.11 8.65
CA MET A 131 2.32 1.23 8.48
C MET A 131 1.62 2.02 7.39
N VAL A 132 1.43 1.42 6.21
CA VAL A 132 0.72 2.06 5.08
C VAL A 132 -0.71 2.40 5.47
N LEU A 133 -1.38 1.46 6.12
CA LEU A 133 -2.74 1.68 6.60
C LEU A 133 -2.82 2.78 7.66
N ALA A 134 -1.85 2.86 8.58
CA ALA A 134 -1.81 3.89 9.61
C ALA A 134 -1.76 5.31 9.02
N MET A 135 -0.96 5.50 7.97
CA MET A 135 -0.91 6.76 7.21
C MET A 135 -2.28 7.09 6.59
N LYS A 136 -2.91 6.12 5.92
CA LYS A 136 -4.22 6.28 5.26
C LYS A 136 -5.34 6.61 6.24
N LEU A 137 -5.39 5.92 7.38
CA LEU A 137 -6.44 6.08 8.39
C LEU A 137 -6.27 7.38 9.17
N THR A 138 -5.03 7.76 9.49
CA THR A 138 -4.73 9.04 10.15
C THR A 138 -5.07 10.20 9.23
N SER A 139 -4.62 10.17 7.97
CA SER A 139 -4.94 11.20 6.98
C SER A 139 -6.46 11.34 6.81
N PHE A 140 -7.17 10.23 6.65
CA PHE A 140 -8.63 10.25 6.53
C PHE A 140 -9.32 10.92 7.73
N ALA A 141 -8.92 10.61 8.97
CA ALA A 141 -9.55 11.20 10.14
C ALA A 141 -9.39 12.74 10.18
N TRP A 142 -8.20 13.24 9.83
CA TRP A 142 -7.95 14.68 9.70
C TRP A 142 -8.74 15.31 8.55
N SER A 143 -8.65 14.73 7.35
CA SER A 143 -9.41 15.21 6.19
C SER A 143 -10.92 15.20 6.44
N TYR A 144 -11.43 14.23 7.17
CA TYR A 144 -12.83 14.13 7.55
C TYR A 144 -13.23 15.20 8.56
N TYR A 145 -12.40 15.44 9.57
CA TYR A 145 -12.60 16.53 10.51
C TYR A 145 -12.63 17.88 9.78
N ASP A 146 -11.63 18.16 8.94
CA ASP A 146 -11.50 19.38 8.15
C ASP A 146 -12.74 19.64 7.28
N GLY A 147 -13.30 18.61 6.65
CA GLY A 147 -14.43 18.76 5.74
C GLY A 147 -15.82 18.70 6.37
N SER A 148 -15.99 17.99 7.49
CA SER A 148 -17.32 17.67 8.04
C SER A 148 -17.56 18.15 9.47
N CYS A 149 -16.52 18.59 10.19
CA CYS A 149 -16.62 18.97 11.61
C CYS A 149 -16.14 20.40 11.88
N THR A 150 -15.37 20.98 10.96
CA THR A 150 -14.87 22.35 11.03
C THR A 150 -15.97 23.36 10.67
N SER A 151 -16.05 24.48 11.40
CA SER A 151 -16.96 25.58 11.09
C SER A 151 -16.56 26.27 9.78
N GLU A 152 -17.48 27.00 9.15
CA GLU A 152 -17.15 27.74 7.91
C GLU A 152 -16.05 28.80 8.12
N SER A 153 -15.94 29.38 9.32
CA SER A 153 -14.85 30.30 9.67
C SER A 153 -13.51 29.57 9.67
N ASP A 154 -13.40 28.50 10.46
CA ASP A 154 -12.18 27.75 10.67
C ASP A 154 -11.75 27.05 9.34
N PHE A 155 -12.70 26.73 8.46
CA PHE A 155 -12.43 26.15 7.14
C PHE A 155 -11.73 27.13 6.19
N LYS A 156 -12.03 28.44 6.29
CA LYS A 156 -11.38 29.46 5.45
C LYS A 156 -9.89 29.60 5.79
N ASP A 157 -9.56 29.39 7.06
CA ASP A 157 -8.19 29.48 7.59
C ASP A 157 -7.33 28.25 7.25
N LEU A 158 -7.93 27.17 6.73
CA LEU A 158 -7.20 26.00 6.26
C LEU A 158 -6.33 26.36 5.04
N THR A 159 -5.20 25.66 4.91
CA THR A 159 -4.37 25.74 3.71
C THR A 159 -5.10 25.20 2.48
N GLU A 160 -4.73 25.65 1.29
CA GLU A 160 -5.31 25.13 0.03
C GLU A 160 -5.14 23.61 -0.11
N HIS A 161 -4.03 23.05 0.40
CA HIS A 161 -3.84 21.61 0.44
C HIS A 161 -4.88 20.92 1.33
N GLN A 162 -5.09 21.39 2.56
CA GLN A 162 -6.11 20.82 3.45
C GLN A 162 -7.52 20.92 2.85
N LYS A 163 -7.86 22.08 2.26
CA LYS A 163 -9.14 22.27 1.55
C LYS A 163 -9.30 21.27 0.39
N SER A 164 -8.25 21.01 -0.37
CA SER A 164 -8.27 20.03 -1.48
C SER A 164 -8.45 18.58 -1.02
N ARG A 165 -8.11 18.27 0.24
CA ARG A 165 -8.24 16.93 0.83
C ARG A 165 -9.48 16.77 1.70
N ALA A 166 -10.16 17.86 2.05
CA ALA A 166 -11.30 17.86 2.96
C ALA A 166 -12.43 16.93 2.51
N VAL A 167 -12.85 16.05 3.40
CA VAL A 167 -13.93 15.08 3.16
C VAL A 167 -15.21 15.60 3.78
N ARG A 168 -16.11 16.13 2.94
CA ARG A 168 -17.36 16.79 3.37
C ARG A 168 -18.49 15.85 3.76
N GLY A 169 -18.42 14.58 3.37
CA GLY A 169 -19.46 13.59 3.62
C GLY A 169 -18.86 12.30 4.14
N HIS A 170 -19.47 11.70 5.16
CA HIS A 170 -18.98 10.42 5.66
C HIS A 170 -19.18 9.34 4.59
N PRO A 171 -18.13 8.58 4.22
CA PRO A 171 -18.28 7.54 3.23
C PRO A 171 -19.13 6.38 3.74
N PRO A 172 -19.86 5.68 2.86
CA PRO A 172 -20.47 4.41 3.21
C PRO A 172 -19.37 3.38 3.51
N LEU A 173 -19.66 2.45 4.44
CA LEU A 173 -18.70 1.45 4.92
C LEU A 173 -18.01 0.69 3.79
N LEU A 174 -18.76 0.27 2.76
CA LEU A 174 -18.21 -0.47 1.62
C LEU A 174 -17.12 0.32 0.88
N LYS A 175 -17.31 1.63 0.70
CA LYS A 175 -16.34 2.49 0.01
C LYS A 175 -15.12 2.77 0.89
N PHE A 176 -15.33 2.97 2.19
CA PHE A 176 -14.24 3.12 3.14
C PHE A 176 -13.38 1.86 3.27
N LEU A 177 -14.01 0.67 3.29
CA LEU A 177 -13.28 -0.60 3.26
C LEU A 177 -12.50 -0.79 1.96
N ALA A 178 -13.05 -0.40 0.81
CA ALA A 178 -12.31 -0.42 -0.45
C ALA A 178 -11.12 0.55 -0.47
N TYR A 179 -11.25 1.71 0.18
CA TYR A 179 -10.14 2.63 0.40
C TYR A 179 -9.06 1.99 1.27
N ALA A 180 -9.42 1.51 2.48
CA ALA A 180 -8.47 0.96 3.44
C ALA A 180 -7.76 -0.28 2.87
N PHE A 181 -8.53 -1.20 2.29
CA PHE A 181 -8.06 -2.45 1.70
C PHE A 181 -7.96 -2.36 0.18
N PHE A 182 -7.26 -1.35 -0.36
CA PHE A 182 -6.99 -1.29 -1.79
C PHE A 182 -5.81 -2.21 -2.15
N TYR A 183 -6.07 -3.33 -2.85
CA TYR A 183 -5.08 -4.41 -3.04
C TYR A 183 -3.75 -3.95 -3.66
N SER A 184 -3.78 -2.97 -4.57
CA SER A 184 -2.59 -2.49 -5.29
C SER A 184 -1.54 -1.85 -4.35
N THR A 185 -2.01 -1.23 -3.27
CA THR A 185 -1.15 -0.54 -2.28
C THR A 185 -1.34 -1.10 -0.87
N LEU A 186 -1.89 -2.30 -0.73
CA LEU A 186 -2.21 -2.88 0.58
C LEU A 186 -0.94 -3.29 1.32
N LEU A 187 -0.01 -3.93 0.60
CA LEU A 187 1.18 -4.55 1.20
C LEU A 187 2.38 -3.62 1.25
N THR A 188 2.51 -2.77 0.24
CA THR A 188 3.50 -1.72 0.06
C THR A 188 2.93 -0.72 -0.91
N GLY A 189 3.60 0.41 -1.08
CA GLY A 189 3.21 1.46 -2.00
C GLY A 189 2.98 2.77 -1.26
N PRO A 190 2.87 3.86 -2.03
CA PRO A 190 2.56 5.14 -1.46
C PRO A 190 1.18 5.09 -0.80
N SER A 191 1.10 5.69 0.39
CA SER A 191 -0.19 6.09 0.94
C SER A 191 -0.80 7.16 0.02
N PHE A 192 -2.12 7.19 -0.05
CA PHE A 192 -2.88 8.21 -0.76
C PHE A 192 -4.08 8.62 0.08
N ASP A 193 -4.56 9.84 -0.14
CA ASP A 193 -5.67 10.39 0.62
C ASP A 193 -7.01 9.84 0.13
N TYR A 194 -8.00 9.80 1.04
CA TYR A 194 -9.33 9.33 0.71
C TYR A 194 -9.99 10.19 -0.39
N ALA A 195 -9.74 11.50 -0.41
CA ALA A 195 -10.28 12.39 -1.45
C ALA A 195 -9.82 12.00 -2.86
N ASP A 196 -8.55 11.63 -3.03
CA ASP A 196 -8.02 11.15 -4.30
C ASP A 196 -8.62 9.80 -4.68
N PHE A 197 -8.73 8.88 -3.71
CA PHE A 197 -9.37 7.59 -3.92
C PHE A 197 -10.83 7.74 -4.36
N ASP A 198 -11.57 8.62 -3.69
CA ASP A 198 -12.97 8.93 -3.99
C ASP A 198 -13.12 9.48 -5.42
N SER A 199 -12.33 10.51 -5.74
CA SER A 199 -12.28 11.14 -7.06
C SER A 199 -11.88 10.15 -8.16
N TRP A 200 -10.87 9.32 -7.91
CA TRP A 200 -10.42 8.27 -8.83
C TRP A 200 -11.51 7.20 -9.07
N LEU A 201 -12.14 6.73 -8.00
CA LEU A 201 -13.17 5.67 -8.09
C LEU A 201 -14.38 6.12 -8.91
N ASN A 202 -14.77 7.39 -8.74
CA ASN A 202 -15.82 8.09 -9.47
C ASN A 202 -15.39 8.63 -10.85
N CYS A 203 -14.10 8.49 -11.19
CA CYS A 203 -13.50 9.03 -12.42
C CYS A 203 -13.59 10.56 -12.56
N GLU A 204 -13.75 11.29 -11.45
CA GLU A 204 -13.84 12.76 -11.44
C GLU A 204 -12.49 13.41 -11.77
N MET A 205 -11.40 12.84 -11.25
CA MET A 205 -10.02 13.23 -11.56
C MET A 205 -9.71 13.23 -13.07
N PHE A 206 -10.48 12.51 -13.88
CA PHE A 206 -10.26 12.38 -15.32
C PHE A 206 -11.22 13.22 -16.17
N ARG A 207 -12.12 14.01 -15.57
CA ARG A 207 -13.13 14.79 -16.31
C ARG A 207 -12.48 15.84 -17.22
N ASP A 208 -11.37 16.43 -16.78
CA ASP A 208 -10.64 17.48 -17.49
C ASP A 208 -9.76 16.95 -18.63
N LEU A 209 -9.68 15.63 -18.85
CA LEU A 209 -8.95 15.09 -19.98
C LEU A 209 -9.67 15.40 -21.30
N PRO A 210 -8.95 15.88 -22.34
CA PRO A 210 -9.50 16.01 -23.68
C PRO A 210 -10.06 14.69 -24.22
N GLU A 211 -11.21 14.73 -24.89
CA GLU A 211 -11.88 13.54 -25.45
C GLU A 211 -10.95 12.73 -26.37
N SER A 212 -10.05 13.39 -27.12
CA SER A 212 -9.05 12.74 -27.98
C SER A 212 -8.12 11.78 -27.25
N LYS A 213 -7.88 11.99 -25.93
CA LYS A 213 -7.05 11.12 -25.09
C LYS A 213 -7.85 10.00 -24.40
N LYS A 214 -9.19 10.06 -24.44
CA LYS A 214 -10.05 9.05 -23.83
C LYS A 214 -10.21 7.83 -24.74
N PRO A 215 -9.93 6.61 -24.25
CA PRO A 215 -10.05 5.41 -25.06
C PRO A 215 -11.51 5.04 -25.33
N MET A 216 -11.78 4.59 -26.56
CA MET A 216 -13.09 4.05 -26.94
C MET A 216 -13.36 2.71 -26.24
N ARG A 217 -14.60 2.48 -25.80
CA ARG A 217 -14.99 1.21 -25.20
C ARG A 217 -15.15 0.14 -26.28
N ARG A 218 -14.46 -1.00 -26.11
CA ARG A 218 -14.45 -2.11 -27.08
C ARG A 218 -15.83 -2.75 -27.29
N HIS A 219 -16.66 -2.80 -26.24
CA HIS A 219 -17.98 -3.45 -26.26
C HIS A 219 -19.16 -2.47 -26.39
N HIS A 220 -18.90 -1.16 -26.33
CA HIS A 220 -19.92 -0.12 -26.49
C HIS A 220 -19.39 0.97 -27.43
N PRO A 221 -19.43 0.74 -28.76
CA PRO A 221 -19.00 1.73 -29.75
C PRO A 221 -19.91 2.96 -29.63
N GLY A 222 -19.37 4.07 -29.15
CA GLY A 222 -20.11 5.31 -28.87
C GLY A 222 -19.82 5.90 -27.50
N GLU A 223 -19.39 5.08 -26.54
CA GLU A 223 -18.98 5.55 -25.21
C GLU A 223 -17.44 5.52 -25.10
N ARG A 224 -16.86 6.64 -24.64
CA ARG A 224 -15.45 6.71 -24.25
C ARG A 224 -15.32 6.43 -22.76
N ARG A 225 -14.28 5.72 -22.37
CA ARG A 225 -13.95 5.49 -20.96
C ARG A 225 -13.20 6.70 -20.43
N GLN A 226 -13.58 7.19 -19.24
CA GLN A 226 -12.92 8.34 -18.62
C GLN A 226 -11.45 8.04 -18.28
N ILE A 227 -11.15 6.81 -17.85
CA ILE A 227 -9.81 6.39 -17.45
C ILE A 227 -8.87 6.27 -18.69
N PRO A 228 -7.74 7.03 -18.72
CA PRO A 228 -6.80 7.04 -19.84
C PRO A 228 -6.02 5.72 -20.01
N LYS A 229 -5.33 5.59 -21.16
CA LYS A 229 -4.44 4.44 -21.43
C LYS A 229 -3.08 4.66 -20.77
N ASN A 230 -2.90 4.14 -19.56
CA ASN A 230 -1.65 4.29 -18.80
C ASN A 230 -0.75 3.04 -18.83
N GLY A 231 -1.02 2.08 -19.73
CA GLY A 231 -0.29 0.79 -19.76
C GLY A 231 1.21 0.93 -20.02
N LYS A 232 1.64 1.88 -20.85
CA LYS A 232 3.07 2.15 -21.09
C LYS A 232 3.77 2.66 -19.84
N LEU A 233 3.13 3.57 -19.10
CA LEU A 233 3.66 4.12 -17.86
C LEU A 233 3.77 3.03 -16.78
N ALA A 234 2.72 2.21 -16.64
CA ALA A 234 2.70 1.06 -15.75
C ALA A 234 3.82 0.06 -16.07
N LEU A 235 4.02 -0.27 -17.35
CA LEU A 235 5.10 -1.14 -17.80
C LEU A 235 6.48 -0.53 -17.47
N TRP A 236 6.65 0.78 -17.70
CA TRP A 236 7.91 1.46 -17.39
C TRP A 236 8.24 1.40 -15.88
N LYS A 237 7.24 1.56 -15.01
CA LYS A 237 7.40 1.40 -13.56
C LYS A 237 7.79 -0.03 -13.18
N VAL A 238 7.23 -1.05 -13.84
CA VAL A 238 7.66 -2.44 -13.65
C VAL A 238 9.12 -2.63 -14.06
N VAL A 239 9.53 -2.11 -15.22
CA VAL A 239 10.92 -2.19 -15.70
C VAL A 239 11.88 -1.48 -14.73
N GLN A 240 11.51 -0.28 -14.25
CA GLN A 240 12.28 0.43 -13.21
C GLN A 240 12.40 -0.38 -11.92
N GLY A 241 11.31 -1.01 -11.48
CA GLY A 241 11.31 -1.89 -10.31
C GLY A 241 12.22 -3.10 -10.47
N LEU A 242 12.21 -3.74 -11.64
CA LEU A 242 13.12 -4.85 -11.96
C LEU A 242 14.59 -4.37 -11.99
N ALA A 243 14.86 -3.18 -12.52
CA ALA A 243 16.20 -2.60 -12.50
C ALA A 243 16.69 -2.38 -11.05
N TRP A 244 15.85 -1.82 -10.17
CA TRP A 244 16.16 -1.69 -8.74
C TRP A 244 16.41 -3.05 -8.08
N MET A 245 15.66 -4.09 -8.47
CA MET A 245 15.87 -5.43 -7.95
C MET A 245 17.22 -6.01 -8.36
N ILE A 246 17.59 -5.89 -9.64
CA ILE A 246 18.90 -6.32 -10.15
C ILE A 246 20.02 -5.56 -9.41
N LEU A 247 19.91 -4.23 -9.29
CA LEU A 247 20.86 -3.41 -8.54
C LEU A 247 20.97 -3.84 -7.08
N SER A 248 19.87 -4.22 -6.43
CA SER A 248 19.90 -4.72 -5.06
C SER A 248 20.72 -6.01 -4.97
N THR A 249 20.48 -6.98 -5.86
CA THR A 249 21.22 -8.25 -5.85
C THR A 249 22.71 -8.08 -6.15
N LEU A 250 23.06 -7.27 -7.15
CA LEU A 250 24.44 -6.98 -7.51
C LEU A 250 25.14 -6.15 -6.42
N GLY A 251 24.48 -5.13 -5.89
CA GLY A 251 24.99 -4.29 -4.82
C GLY A 251 25.31 -5.10 -3.57
N MET A 252 24.43 -6.01 -3.15
CA MET A 252 24.65 -6.88 -2.00
C MET A 252 25.78 -7.90 -2.21
N LYS A 253 26.04 -8.30 -3.46
CA LYS A 253 27.18 -9.15 -3.82
C LYS A 253 28.52 -8.40 -3.69
N HIS A 254 28.57 -7.14 -4.10
CA HIS A 254 29.78 -6.31 -4.06
C HIS A 254 30.04 -5.68 -2.68
N PHE A 255 28.99 -5.34 -1.95
CA PHE A 255 29.05 -4.72 -0.63
C PHE A 255 28.32 -5.61 0.39
N PRO A 256 28.91 -6.76 0.77
CA PRO A 256 28.25 -7.70 1.67
C PRO A 256 28.21 -7.16 3.10
N VAL A 257 27.10 -7.41 3.79
CA VAL A 257 26.95 -7.13 5.24
C VAL A 257 27.99 -7.90 6.05
N LYS A 258 28.36 -9.11 5.61
CA LYS A 258 29.38 -9.95 6.25
C LYS A 258 30.71 -9.21 6.46
N TYR A 259 31.08 -8.32 5.55
CA TYR A 259 32.31 -7.54 5.69
C TYR A 259 32.24 -6.54 6.85
N VAL A 260 31.07 -5.99 7.18
CA VAL A 260 30.88 -5.10 8.34
C VAL A 260 30.84 -5.89 9.65
N LEU A 261 30.33 -7.12 9.60
CA LEU A 261 30.24 -8.01 10.75
C LEU A 261 31.57 -8.69 11.10
N ASP A 262 32.57 -8.60 10.22
CA ASP A 262 33.92 -9.06 10.47
C ASP A 262 34.59 -8.18 11.54
N LYS A 263 34.68 -8.73 12.75
CA LYS A 263 35.20 -8.05 13.95
C LYS A 263 36.71 -7.80 13.87
N ASP A 264 37.44 -8.57 13.08
CA ASP A 264 38.89 -8.50 13.01
C ASP A 264 39.34 -7.61 11.85
N GLY A 265 38.60 -7.62 10.73
CA GLY A 265 38.93 -6.85 9.54
C GLY A 265 38.37 -5.43 9.54
N PHE A 266 37.06 -5.26 9.75
CA PHE A 266 36.40 -3.96 9.52
C PHE A 266 36.89 -2.82 10.44
N PRO A 267 37.13 -3.05 11.75
CA PRO A 267 37.60 -1.99 12.65
C PRO A 267 39.00 -1.47 12.32
N THR A 268 39.83 -2.25 11.61
CA THR A 268 41.19 -1.83 11.20
C THR A 268 41.19 -0.78 10.10
N ARG A 269 40.06 -0.58 9.40
CA ARG A 269 39.92 0.45 8.37
C ARG A 269 39.78 1.84 8.96
N SER A 270 40.22 2.85 8.22
CA SER A 270 40.10 4.25 8.62
C SER A 270 38.65 4.63 8.94
N PHE A 271 38.46 5.56 9.88
CA PHE A 271 37.13 6.01 10.29
C PHE A 271 36.29 6.52 9.10
N ILE A 272 36.90 7.30 8.21
CA ILE A 272 36.25 7.85 7.01
C ILE A 272 35.78 6.73 6.07
N PHE A 273 36.61 5.70 5.86
CA PHE A 273 36.22 4.55 5.05
C PHE A 273 34.99 3.84 5.63
N ARG A 274 34.97 3.62 6.95
CA ARG A 274 33.85 2.96 7.63
C ARG A 274 32.54 3.75 7.48
N ILE A 275 32.58 5.08 7.59
CA ILE A 275 31.40 5.93 7.35
C ILE A 275 30.87 5.75 5.92
N HIS A 276 31.73 5.88 4.91
CA HIS A 276 31.30 5.79 3.51
C HIS A 276 30.80 4.40 3.15
N TYR A 277 31.47 3.36 3.66
CA TYR A 277 31.04 1.97 3.48
C TYR A 277 29.65 1.74 4.09
N LEU A 278 29.42 2.18 5.33
CA LEU A 278 28.12 2.03 6.00
C LEU A 278 27.02 2.83 5.29
N PHE A 279 27.33 4.04 4.82
CA PHE A 279 26.39 4.85 4.05
C PHE A 279 26.00 4.15 2.74
N LEU A 280 26.98 3.68 1.97
CA LEU A 280 26.75 3.00 0.71
C LEU A 280 26.02 1.67 0.91
N LEU A 281 26.41 0.89 1.92
CA LEU A 281 25.71 -0.34 2.31
C LEU A 281 24.25 -0.04 2.65
N GLY A 282 23.99 0.96 3.51
CA GLY A 282 22.65 1.39 3.87
C GLY A 282 21.83 1.84 2.65
N PHE A 283 22.44 2.53 1.70
CA PHE A 283 21.80 2.92 0.44
C PHE A 283 21.45 1.71 -0.44
N ILE A 284 22.38 0.77 -0.64
CA ILE A 284 22.15 -0.47 -1.41
C ILE A 284 21.04 -1.31 -0.78
N HIS A 285 20.98 -1.39 0.54
CA HIS A 285 19.92 -2.08 1.27
C HIS A 285 18.52 -1.53 0.99
N ARG A 286 18.41 -0.27 0.54
CA ARG A 286 17.12 0.35 0.20
C ARG A 286 16.60 -0.06 -1.17
N PHE A 287 17.45 -0.51 -2.09
CA PHE A 287 17.08 -0.81 -3.47
C PHE A 287 15.95 -1.84 -3.58
N LYS A 288 15.91 -2.84 -2.70
CA LYS A 288 14.80 -3.79 -2.66
C LYS A 288 13.45 -3.16 -2.30
N TYR A 289 13.44 -2.15 -1.43
CA TYR A 289 12.24 -1.40 -1.09
C TYR A 289 11.85 -0.45 -2.21
N TYR A 290 12.81 0.17 -2.90
CA TYR A 290 12.55 0.99 -4.09
C TYR A 290 11.95 0.17 -5.23
N ALA A 291 12.40 -1.07 -5.41
CA ALA A 291 11.81 -2.01 -6.36
C ALA A 291 10.33 -2.27 -6.05
N ALA A 292 10.04 -2.72 -4.82
CA ALA A 292 8.68 -3.02 -4.39
C ALA A 292 7.76 -1.79 -4.45
N TRP A 293 8.25 -0.63 -4.00
CA TRP A 293 7.51 0.63 -4.00
C TRP A 293 7.19 1.12 -5.42
N THR A 294 8.17 1.09 -6.33
CA THR A 294 8.01 1.56 -7.72
C THR A 294 7.03 0.66 -8.49
N ILE A 295 7.07 -0.66 -8.25
CA ILE A 295 6.13 -1.61 -8.86
C ILE A 295 4.72 -1.35 -8.34
N SER A 296 4.54 -1.17 -7.03
CA SER A 296 3.22 -0.88 -6.45
C SER A 296 2.65 0.46 -6.93
N GLU A 297 3.47 1.52 -7.03
CA GLU A 297 3.08 2.81 -7.60
C GLU A 297 2.61 2.68 -9.07
N GLY A 298 3.20 1.74 -9.82
CA GLY A 298 2.85 1.49 -11.20
C GLY A 298 1.53 0.77 -11.42
N SER A 299 1.05 0.00 -10.43
CA SER A 299 -0.13 -0.85 -10.54
C SER A 299 -1.44 -0.07 -10.43
#